data_AF-S2ETS3-F1
#
_entry.id   AF-S2ETS3-F1
#
_cell.length_a   1.000
_cell.length_b   1.000
_cell.length_c   1.000
_cell.angle_alpha   90.00
_cell.angle_beta   90.00
_cell.angle_gamma   90.00
#
_symmetry.space_group_name_H-M   'P 1'
#
loop_
_entity.id
_entity.type
_entity.pdbx_description
1 polymer ?
#
loop_
_entity_poly.entity_id
_entity_poly.type
_entity_poly.pdbx_seq_one_letter_code
_entity_poly.pdbx_strand_id
1 'polypeptide(L)'
;EMFLKFGMKRNGINKPLSITEPSMQRYFINVNDVVDFILNSLLLAKTGEIFIPKMKKYNIKKLADGISKSQRIIGLRRGEKLDEILLNSEEKANALEKSDMWIIKPFKN
;
A
#
# COMPACT_ATOMS: atom_id res chain seq x y z
N GLU A 1 13.07 -1.14 -4.89
CA GLU A 1 12.63 -0.91 -6.29
C GLU A 1 11.12 -1.03 -6.54
N MET A 2 10.34 -1.73 -5.69
CA MET A 2 8.89 -1.90 -5.90
C MET A 2 8.06 -0.60 -5.86
N PHE A 3 8.57 0.45 -5.21
CA PHE A 3 7.92 1.76 -5.00
C PHE A 3 7.48 2.51 -6.27
N LEU A 4 8.07 2.17 -7.44
CA LEU A 4 7.87 2.94 -8.67
C LEU A 4 6.86 2.29 -9.63
N LYS A 5 6.67 0.97 -9.58
CA LYS A 5 5.86 0.28 -10.60
C LYS A 5 4.37 0.63 -10.56
N PHE A 6 3.82 0.97 -9.38
CA PHE A 6 2.37 1.13 -9.18
C PHE A 6 1.82 2.56 -9.29
N GLY A 7 2.64 3.53 -9.73
CA GLY A 7 2.17 4.90 -10.00
C GLY A 7 3.22 5.86 -10.54
N MET A 8 4.52 5.50 -10.47
CA MET A 8 5.62 6.40 -10.81
C MET A 8 6.75 5.70 -11.57
N LYS A 9 6.83 5.83 -12.90
CA LYS A 9 7.91 5.17 -13.65
C LYS A 9 9.18 6.03 -13.65
N ARG A 10 10.28 5.52 -13.10
CA ARG A 10 11.61 6.10 -13.35
C ARG A 10 11.97 5.93 -14.81
N ASN A 11 12.29 7.03 -15.46
CA ASN A 11 12.85 7.04 -16.80
C ASN A 11 14.38 7.19 -16.70
N GLY A 12 15.11 6.88 -17.78
CA GLY A 12 16.56 7.02 -17.83
C GLY A 12 17.06 8.43 -17.50
N ILE A 13 18.38 8.59 -17.38
CA ILE A 13 19.04 9.86 -17.02
C ILE A 13 18.49 11.00 -17.91
N ASN A 14 18.06 12.11 -17.29
CA ASN A 14 17.43 13.29 -17.90
C ASN A 14 15.97 13.18 -18.40
N LYS A 15 15.23 12.11 -18.10
CA LYS A 15 13.80 12.05 -18.43
C LYS A 15 12.91 12.43 -17.24
N PRO A 16 11.80 13.15 -17.45
CA PRO A 16 10.87 13.52 -16.39
C PRO A 16 10.30 12.29 -15.71
N LEU A 17 10.05 12.37 -14.42
CA LEU A 17 9.39 11.33 -13.64
C LEU A 17 7.93 11.20 -14.09
N SER A 18 7.55 10.03 -14.58
CA SER A 18 6.17 9.82 -15.06
C SER A 18 5.25 9.52 -13.90
N ILE A 19 4.16 10.28 -13.76
CA ILE A 19 3.08 10.09 -12.79
C ILE A 19 1.83 9.69 -13.56
N THR A 20 1.14 8.61 -13.18
CA THR A 20 -0.11 8.22 -13.85
C THR A 20 -1.24 9.16 -13.48
N GLU A 21 -1.59 9.23 -12.19
CA GLU A 21 -2.65 10.07 -11.66
C GLU A 21 -2.23 10.72 -10.31
N PRO A 22 -2.08 12.05 -10.23
CA PRO A 22 -1.61 12.77 -9.03
C PRO A 22 -2.47 12.59 -7.78
N SER A 23 -3.78 12.34 -7.94
CA SER A 23 -4.71 12.16 -6.82
C SER A 23 -4.61 10.78 -6.15
N MET A 24 -3.87 9.84 -6.74
CA MET A 24 -3.74 8.48 -6.21
C MET A 24 -3.22 8.44 -4.77
N GLN A 25 -3.75 7.49 -4.00
CA GLN A 25 -3.31 7.18 -2.65
C GLN A 25 -2.81 5.74 -2.56
N ARG A 26 -1.69 5.53 -1.87
CA ARG A 26 -1.05 4.21 -1.72
C ARG A 26 -0.55 4.00 -0.30
N TYR A 27 -0.52 2.75 0.14
CA TYR A 27 0.17 2.34 1.35
C TYR A 27 1.58 1.88 1.00
N PHE A 28 2.53 2.22 1.86
CA PHE A 28 3.91 1.81 1.75
C PHE A 28 4.38 1.23 3.08
N ILE A 29 5.16 0.16 3.00
CA ILE A 29 5.81 -0.50 4.13
C ILE A 29 7.26 -0.75 3.77
N ASN A 30 8.17 -0.65 4.74
CA ASN A 30 9.55 -1.05 4.53
C ASN A 30 9.60 -2.57 4.31
N VAL A 31 10.56 -3.04 3.51
CA VAL A 31 10.75 -4.48 3.29
C VAL A 31 11.13 -5.19 4.59
N ASN A 32 11.90 -4.55 5.46
CA ASN A 32 12.24 -5.15 6.76
C ASN A 32 11.00 -5.22 7.67
N ASP A 33 10.23 -4.13 7.76
CA ASP A 33 8.98 -4.09 8.54
C ASP A 33 7.98 -5.16 8.08
N VAL A 34 7.87 -5.42 6.76
CA VAL A 34 6.96 -6.47 6.26
C VAL A 34 7.47 -7.88 6.61
N VAL A 35 8.79 -8.09 6.60
CA VAL A 35 9.37 -9.38 7.03
C VAL A 35 9.10 -9.60 8.51
N ASP A 36 9.38 -8.62 9.36
CA ASP A 36 9.12 -8.69 10.80
C ASP A 36 7.63 -8.90 11.08
N PHE A 37 6.75 -8.20 10.36
CA PHE A 37 5.31 -8.38 10.46
C PHE A 37 4.87 -9.81 10.12
N ILE A 38 5.41 -10.41 9.05
CA ILE A 38 5.10 -11.79 8.67
C ILE A 38 5.57 -12.76 9.78
N LEU A 39 6.82 -12.63 10.24
CA LEU A 39 7.37 -13.50 11.28
C LEU A 39 6.56 -13.42 12.59
N ASN A 40 6.21 -12.21 13.02
CA ASN A 40 5.38 -12.01 14.21
C ASN A 40 3.95 -12.55 14.03
N SER A 41 3.37 -12.41 12.84
CA SER A 41 2.04 -12.95 12.54
C SER A 41 2.02 -14.47 12.59
N LEU A 42 3.08 -15.14 12.13
CA LEU A 42 3.19 -16.61 12.18
C LEU A 42 3.15 -17.17 13.60
N LEU A 43 3.64 -16.43 14.61
CA LEU A 43 3.59 -16.86 16.02
C LEU A 43 2.17 -16.78 16.60
N LEU A 44 1.30 -15.95 16.02
CA LEU A 44 -0.08 -15.74 16.45
C LEU A 44 -1.07 -16.56 15.63
N ALA A 45 -0.71 -16.88 14.39
CA ALA A 45 -1.59 -17.48 13.40
C ALA A 45 -2.12 -18.84 13.86
N LYS A 46 -3.43 -19.00 13.71
CA LYS A 46 -4.13 -20.28 13.78
C LYS A 46 -4.48 -20.70 12.37
N THR A 47 -5.76 -20.80 12.04
CA THR A 47 -6.23 -21.27 10.73
C THR A 47 -7.17 -20.25 10.11
N GLY A 48 -6.85 -19.82 8.88
CA GLY A 48 -7.74 -18.99 8.06
C GLY A 48 -7.83 -17.51 8.45
N GLU A 49 -6.95 -17.04 9.33
CA GLU A 49 -6.90 -15.63 9.74
C GLU A 49 -6.14 -14.78 8.71
N ILE A 50 -6.62 -13.56 8.46
CA ILE A 50 -5.95 -12.57 7.61
C ILE A 50 -5.40 -11.46 8.51
N PHE A 51 -4.09 -11.26 8.45
CA PHE A 51 -3.38 -10.26 9.23
C PHE A 51 -3.11 -9.03 8.36
N ILE A 52 -3.57 -7.86 8.82
CA ILE A 52 -3.43 -6.60 8.09
C ILE A 52 -2.68 -5.60 8.97
N PRO A 53 -1.49 -5.14 8.56
CA PRO A 53 -0.73 -4.16 9.35
C PRO A 53 -1.38 -2.79 9.30
N LYS A 54 -1.26 -2.02 10.38
CA LYS A 54 -1.67 -0.61 10.42
C LYS A 54 -0.66 0.25 9.65
N MET A 55 -0.95 0.52 8.38
CA MET A 55 -0.05 1.30 7.51
C MET A 55 -0.54 2.74 7.32
N LYS A 56 0.40 3.64 7.08
CA LYS A 56 0.10 5.01 6.65
C LYS A 56 -0.16 5.06 5.15
N LYS A 57 -1.13 5.88 4.78
CA LYS A 57 -1.52 6.14 3.39
C LYS A 57 -0.86 7.42 2.89
N TYR A 58 -0.32 7.40 1.68
CA TYR A 58 0.42 8.50 1.10
C TYR A 58 -0.16 8.90 -0.26
N ASN A 59 -0.17 10.21 -0.52
CA ASN A 59 -0.53 10.74 -1.83
C ASN A 59 0.66 10.68 -2.79
N ILE A 60 0.44 10.21 -4.01
CA ILE A 60 1.48 10.01 -5.02
C ILE A 60 2.13 11.33 -5.44
N LYS A 61 1.38 12.42 -5.59
CA LYS A 61 1.95 13.71 -5.96
C LYS A 61 2.94 14.21 -4.91
N LYS A 62 2.58 14.15 -3.62
CA LYS A 62 3.50 14.54 -2.53
C LYS A 62 4.79 13.74 -2.53
N LEU A 63 4.72 12.44 -2.82
CA LEU A 63 5.91 11.59 -2.93
C LEU A 63 6.77 11.97 -4.15
N ALA A 64 6.14 12.22 -5.30
CA ALA A 64 6.83 12.63 -6.51
C ALA A 64 7.57 13.97 -6.35
N ASP A 65 6.96 14.92 -5.64
CA ASP A 65 7.56 16.23 -5.34
C ASP A 65 8.84 16.11 -4.51
N GLY A 66 8.90 15.10 -3.62
CA GLY A 66 10.12 14.78 -2.86
C GLY A 66 11.21 14.06 -3.66
N ILE A 67 10.90 13.52 -4.85
CA ILE A 67 11.84 12.74 -5.67
C ILE A 67 12.40 13.56 -6.83
N SER A 68 11.56 14.32 -7.53
CA SER A 68 11.96 15.09 -8.72
C SER A 68 11.04 16.27 -8.94
N LYS A 69 11.63 17.43 -9.28
CA LYS A 69 10.89 18.60 -9.78
C LYS A 69 10.46 18.44 -11.24
N SER A 70 11.16 17.60 -12.02
CA SER A 70 10.81 17.31 -13.40
C SER A 70 9.85 16.11 -13.45
N GLN A 71 8.58 16.38 -13.73
CA GLN A 71 7.48 15.42 -13.68
C GLN A 71 6.63 15.51 -14.95
N ARG A 72 6.02 14.40 -15.36
CA ARG A 72 5.06 14.35 -16.47
C ARG A 72 3.86 13.48 -16.10
N ILE A 73 2.66 14.02 -16.23
CA ILE A 73 1.42 13.26 -16.06
C ILE A 73 1.16 12.47 -17.34
N ILE A 74 0.96 11.15 -17.23
CA ILE A 74 0.76 10.23 -18.37
C ILE A 74 -0.65 9.63 -18.43
N GLY A 75 -1.52 9.97 -17.46
CA GLY A 75 -2.88 9.48 -17.37
C GLY A 75 -3.00 8.13 -16.64
N LEU A 76 -4.21 7.85 -16.17
CA LEU A 76 -4.58 6.61 -15.50
C LEU A 76 -4.50 5.43 -16.47
N ARG A 77 -3.82 4.35 -16.07
CA ARG A 77 -3.76 3.13 -16.89
C ARG A 77 -4.96 2.23 -16.58
N ARG A 78 -5.35 1.40 -17.56
CA ARG A 78 -6.45 0.44 -17.39
C ARG A 78 -6.16 -0.50 -16.21
N GLY A 79 -7.08 -0.57 -15.26
CA GLY A 79 -6.98 -1.42 -14.08
C GLY A 79 -6.26 -0.80 -12.88
N GLU A 80 -5.68 0.41 -13.01
CA GLU A 80 -5.14 1.12 -11.86
C GLU A 80 -6.29 1.67 -11.00
N LYS A 81 -6.19 1.49 -9.67
CA LYS A 81 -7.12 2.08 -8.71
C LYS A 81 -6.64 3.47 -8.29
N LEU A 82 -7.57 4.42 -8.12
CA LEU A 82 -7.26 5.72 -7.50
C LEU A 82 -6.90 5.53 -6.03
N ASP A 83 -7.64 4.66 -5.36
CA ASP A 83 -7.50 4.43 -3.94
C ASP A 83 -7.40 2.93 -3.60
N GLU A 84 -6.51 2.61 -2.67
CA GLU A 84 -6.35 1.28 -2.10
C GLU A 84 -7.06 1.19 -0.76
N ILE A 85 -7.65 0.04 -0.48
CA ILE A 85 -8.33 -0.28 0.76
C ILE A 85 -7.57 -1.43 1.41
N LEU A 86 -7.07 -1.24 2.63
CA LEU A 86 -6.46 -2.32 3.42
C LEU A 86 -7.52 -3.22 4.05
N LEU A 87 -8.58 -2.59 4.55
CA LEU A 87 -9.63 -3.23 5.34
C LEU A 87 -10.92 -2.43 5.10
N ASN A 88 -11.95 -3.09 4.60
CA ASN A 88 -13.25 -2.43 4.41
C ASN A 88 -14.03 -2.35 5.74
N SER A 89 -15.14 -1.61 5.76
CA SER A 89 -15.91 -1.38 6.99
C SER A 89 -16.50 -2.65 7.61
N GLU A 90 -16.92 -3.61 6.78
CA GLU A 90 -17.50 -4.88 7.22
C GLU A 90 -16.42 -5.80 7.80
N GLU A 91 -15.28 -5.93 7.12
CA GLU A 91 -14.12 -6.66 7.62
C GLU A 91 -13.61 -6.04 8.93
N LYS A 92 -13.57 -4.71 9.02
CA LYS A 92 -13.16 -3.99 10.23
C LYS A 92 -14.09 -4.25 11.40
N ALA A 93 -15.39 -4.29 11.17
CA ALA A 93 -16.37 -4.60 12.22
C ALA A 93 -16.19 -6.01 12.79
N ASN A 94 -15.69 -6.94 11.97
CA ASN A 94 -15.45 -8.34 12.33
C ASN A 94 -13.98 -8.64 12.71
N ALA A 95 -13.09 -7.66 12.65
CA ALA A 95 -11.68 -7.83 12.94
C ALA A 95 -11.36 -7.65 14.42
N LEU A 96 -10.40 -8.43 14.92
CA LEU A 96 -9.73 -8.14 16.18
C LEU A 96 -8.72 -7.01 15.94
N GLU A 97 -8.96 -5.86 16.56
CA GLU A 97 -8.02 -4.73 16.51
C GLU A 97 -6.94 -4.86 17.59
N LYS A 98 -5.67 -4.80 17.17
CA LYS A 98 -4.49 -4.69 18.03
C LYS A 98 -3.85 -3.32 17.84
N SER A 99 -2.80 -3.04 18.60
CA SER A 99 -2.07 -1.76 18.53
C SER A 99 -1.46 -1.47 17.15
N ASP A 100 -1.01 -2.51 16.46
CA ASP A 100 -0.18 -2.45 15.24
C ASP A 100 -0.80 -3.18 14.04
N MET A 101 -1.89 -3.94 14.24
CA MET A 101 -2.53 -4.73 13.20
C MET A 101 -4.02 -4.94 13.44
N TRP A 102 -4.71 -5.43 12.40
CA TRP A 102 -6.02 -6.06 12.49
C TRP A 102 -5.90 -7.53 12.13
N ILE A 103 -6.69 -8.38 12.79
CA ILE A 103 -6.78 -9.80 12.51
C ILE A 103 -8.22 -10.12 12.14
N ILE A 104 -8.48 -10.40 10.87
CA ILE A 104 -9.78 -10.89 10.39
C ILE A 104 -9.83 -12.38 10.66
N LYS A 105 -10.86 -12.83 11.39
CA LYS A 105 -11.10 -14.25 11.61
C LYS A 105 -11.85 -14.84 10.41
N PRO A 106 -11.66 -16.13 10.12
CA PRO A 106 -12.49 -16.80 9.13
C PRO A 106 -13.97 -16.69 9.51
N PHE A 107 -14.85 -16.52 8.52
CA PHE A 107 -16.28 -16.58 8.74
C PHE A 107 -16.63 -17.92 9.39
N LYS A 108 -17.28 -17.85 10.56
CA LYS A 108 -17.89 -19.03 11.15
C LYS A 108 -19.22 -19.24 10.42
N ASN A 109 -19.32 -20.33 9.67
CA ASN A 109 -20.60 -20.84 9.18
C ASN A 109 -21.50 -21.21 10.36
#